data_AF-A0A166TF16-F1
#
_entry.id   AF-A0A166TF16-F1
#
_cell.length_a   1.000
_cell.length_b   1.000
_cell.length_c   1.000
_cell.angle_alpha   90.00
_cell.angle_beta   90.00
_cell.angle_gamma   90.00
#
_symmetry.space_group_name_H-M   'P 1'
#
loop_
_entity.id
_entity.type
_entity.pdbx_description
1 polymer ?
#
loop_
_entity_poly.entity_id
_entity_poly.type
_entity_poly.pdbx_seq_one_letter_code
_entity_poly.pdbx_strand_id
1 'polypeptide(L)'
;MTISKEILDELLKGVDRPEDLLGDAGLMKELKIKLMERMLGAELTAHLGYEEGESAPPSQPNRRNGTSTKVLKGQDGELPVAISRDRDSSFEPELVKKGQTRIDGMDDKIIGLYAAGLTVRDIQAHLLDLYGLRVSPDLISRVTDAVLDEVREWQSRALDRMYPIVLFDALRVKIRDADSRTVKNKAVYVALGVTHDGSREVLGLWIAENEGAKFWLSVMNELKNRGLQDILITVVDGLKGFPEAITAAFPEAMVQTCIVHLVRHSLNFCSWKDRKIVAADLRRIYSAPSTEMAEAELDAFEEKWAGKYASIAPAWRRAWA
;
A
#
# COMPACT_ATOMS: atom_id res chain seq x y z
N MET A 1 22.83 -2.65 28.40
CA MET A 1 23.33 -3.91 28.96
C MET A 1 24.38 -4.47 28.03
N THR A 2 25.60 -4.69 28.52
CA THR A 2 26.68 -5.33 27.75
C THR A 2 26.86 -6.75 28.27
N ILE A 3 26.65 -7.74 27.41
CA ILE A 3 26.94 -9.15 27.69
C ILE A 3 28.47 -9.26 27.86
N SER A 4 28.94 -9.86 28.96
CA SER A 4 30.38 -10.01 29.19
C SER A 4 30.99 -11.02 28.22
N LYS A 5 32.30 -10.90 27.99
CA LYS A 5 33.02 -11.82 27.10
C LYS A 5 32.96 -13.26 27.60
N GLU A 6 33.02 -13.48 28.92
CA GLU A 6 32.95 -14.84 29.48
C GLU A 6 31.59 -15.50 29.21
N ILE A 7 30.49 -14.75 29.36
CA ILE A 7 29.14 -15.27 29.07
C ILE A 7 28.99 -15.58 27.57
N LEU A 8 29.56 -14.75 26.70
CA LEU A 8 29.53 -14.99 25.26
C LEU A 8 30.32 -16.25 24.89
N ASP A 9 31.52 -16.41 25.45
CA ASP A 9 32.35 -17.59 25.25
C ASP A 9 31.67 -18.86 25.78
N GLU A 10 30.90 -18.75 26.87
CA GLU A 10 30.12 -19.87 27.41
C GLU A 10 28.91 -20.22 26.54
N LEU A 11 28.16 -19.22 26.07
CA LEU A 11 27.01 -19.41 25.17
C LEU A 11 27.43 -20.02 23.84
N LEU A 12 28.60 -19.67 23.32
CA LEU A 12 29.12 -20.19 22.05
C LEU A 12 29.78 -21.57 22.16
N LYS A 13 29.87 -22.18 23.34
CA LYS A 13 30.40 -23.55 23.48
C LYS A 13 29.54 -24.54 22.72
N GLY A 14 30.14 -25.25 21.77
CA GLY A 14 29.46 -26.24 20.93
C GLY A 14 28.77 -25.66 19.70
N VAL A 15 28.99 -24.38 19.39
CA VAL A 15 28.58 -23.76 18.13
C VAL A 15 29.75 -23.87 17.14
N ASP A 16 29.74 -24.90 16.31
CA ASP A 16 30.82 -25.17 15.36
C ASP A 16 30.48 -24.69 13.93
N ARG A 17 29.19 -24.59 13.60
CA ARG A 17 28.69 -24.14 12.29
C ARG A 17 27.67 -23.00 12.43
N PRO A 18 27.48 -22.17 11.39
CA PRO A 18 26.46 -21.12 11.39
C PRO A 18 25.03 -21.64 11.70
N GLU A 19 24.73 -22.87 11.29
CA GLU A 19 23.46 -23.56 11.54
C GLU A 19 23.21 -23.82 13.03
N ASP A 20 24.26 -24.07 13.82
CA ASP A 20 24.15 -24.34 15.26
C ASP A 20 23.82 -23.05 16.04
N LEU A 21 24.09 -21.87 15.44
CA LEU A 21 23.72 -20.57 15.97
C LEU A 21 22.36 -20.08 15.45
N LEU A 22 22.15 -20.14 14.13
CA LEU A 22 21.05 -19.47 13.40
C LEU A 22 19.98 -20.42 12.86
N GLY A 23 20.20 -21.74 12.91
CA GLY A 23 19.26 -22.72 12.36
C GLY A 23 17.98 -22.89 13.19
N ASP A 24 17.08 -23.75 12.71
CA ASP A 24 15.76 -23.99 13.32
C ASP A 24 15.79 -24.58 14.73
N ALA A 25 16.93 -25.14 15.14
CA ALA A 25 17.22 -25.60 16.50
C ALA A 25 18.49 -24.93 17.07
N GLY A 26 18.88 -23.79 16.50
CA GLY A 26 20.10 -23.08 16.87
C GLY A 26 19.96 -22.29 18.18
N LEU A 27 21.12 -21.96 18.76
CA LEU A 27 21.24 -21.27 20.05
C LEU A 27 20.40 -19.98 20.16
N MET A 28 20.31 -19.18 19.09
CA MET A 28 19.55 -17.93 19.11
C MET A 28 18.05 -18.17 19.37
N LYS A 29 17.50 -19.24 18.79
CA LYS A 29 16.11 -19.61 18.94
C LYS A 29 15.82 -20.13 20.35
N GLU A 30 16.69 -20.98 20.87
CA GLU A 30 16.60 -21.49 22.24
C GLU A 30 16.70 -20.35 23.26
N LEU A 31 17.66 -19.44 23.08
CA LEU A 31 17.83 -18.28 23.94
C LEU A 31 16.57 -17.41 23.97
N LYS A 32 15.96 -17.18 22.80
CA LYS A 32 14.71 -16.43 22.69
C LYS A 32 13.57 -17.10 23.46
N ILE A 33 13.39 -18.41 23.30
CA ILE A 33 12.39 -19.19 24.05
C ILE A 33 12.63 -19.04 25.55
N LYS A 34 13.86 -19.26 26.02
CA LYS A 34 14.20 -19.19 27.45
C LYS A 34 14.01 -17.82 28.06
N LEU A 35 14.35 -16.75 27.33
CA LEU A 35 14.11 -15.38 27.78
C LEU A 35 12.62 -15.09 27.89
N MET A 36 11.81 -15.51 26.91
CA MET A 36 10.35 -15.35 26.95
C MET A 36 9.72 -16.12 28.11
N GLU A 37 10.10 -17.38 28.33
CA GLU A 37 9.64 -18.20 29.47
C GLU A 37 9.96 -17.52 30.80
N ARG A 38 11.18 -16.97 30.94
CA ARG A 38 11.59 -16.26 32.15
C ARG A 38 10.81 -14.97 32.39
N MET A 39 10.56 -14.19 31.34
CA MET A 39 9.76 -12.96 31.44
C MET A 39 8.31 -13.27 31.81
N LEU A 40 7.68 -14.28 31.19
CA LEU A 40 6.34 -14.74 31.55
C LEU A 40 6.26 -15.27 32.99
N GLY A 41 7.31 -15.97 33.45
CA GLY A 41 7.44 -16.38 34.84
C GLY A 41 7.48 -15.20 35.82
N ALA A 42 8.21 -14.14 35.45
CA ALA A 42 8.30 -12.91 36.23
C ALA A 42 6.98 -12.12 36.26
N GLU A 43 6.26 -12.04 35.15
CA GLU A 43 4.90 -11.46 35.11
C GLU A 43 3.96 -12.22 36.07
N LEU A 44 4.03 -13.56 36.09
CA LEU A 44 3.23 -14.36 37.01
C LEU A 44 3.66 -14.16 38.48
N THR A 45 4.96 -14.00 38.75
CA THR A 45 5.46 -13.60 40.08
C THR A 45 4.84 -12.27 40.50
N ALA A 46 4.84 -11.27 39.62
CA ALA A 46 4.27 -9.96 39.91
C ALA A 46 2.75 -10.04 40.16
N HIS A 47 2.01 -10.85 39.38
CA HIS A 47 0.58 -11.08 39.54
C HIS A 47 0.22 -11.76 40.88
N LEU A 48 0.99 -12.79 41.26
CA LEU A 48 0.72 -13.58 42.46
C LEU A 48 1.35 -12.98 43.74
N GLY A 49 2.39 -12.17 43.61
CA GLY A 49 3.11 -11.55 44.71
C GLY A 49 4.09 -12.48 45.45
N TYR A 50 4.48 -13.61 44.85
CA TYR A 50 5.45 -14.54 45.43
C TYR A 50 6.19 -15.36 44.35
N GLU A 51 7.40 -15.81 44.66
CA GLU A 51 8.30 -16.48 43.71
C GLU A 51 7.94 -17.95 43.45
N GLU A 52 8.50 -18.50 42.37
CA GLU A 52 8.40 -19.93 42.08
C GLU A 52 9.19 -20.75 43.11
N GLY A 53 8.57 -21.83 43.62
CA GLY A 53 9.16 -22.68 44.66
C GLY A 53 8.95 -22.18 46.10
N GLU A 54 8.48 -20.94 46.28
CA GLU A 54 8.14 -20.41 47.59
C GLU A 54 6.71 -20.77 48.02
N SER A 55 6.49 -20.85 49.33
CA SER A 55 5.15 -21.06 49.89
C SER A 55 4.33 -19.79 49.76
N ALA A 56 3.16 -19.90 49.12
CA ALA A 56 2.26 -18.76 48.94
C ALA A 56 1.84 -18.16 50.30
N PRO A 57 1.83 -16.82 50.44
CA PRO A 57 1.36 -16.17 51.66
C PRO A 57 -0.10 -16.53 51.99
N PRO A 58 -0.49 -16.60 53.27
CA PRO A 58 -1.88 -16.90 53.66
C PRO A 58 -2.92 -15.93 53.07
N SER A 59 -2.52 -14.69 52.77
CA SER A 59 -3.36 -13.65 52.18
C SER A 59 -3.60 -13.80 50.68
N GLN A 60 -2.82 -14.62 49.99
CA GLN A 60 -2.98 -14.89 48.57
C GLN A 60 -3.72 -16.23 48.43
N PRO A 61 -4.97 -16.28 47.93
CA PRO A 61 -5.68 -17.55 47.70
C PRO A 61 -5.28 -18.25 46.39
N ASN A 62 -4.81 -17.49 45.40
CA ASN A 62 -4.46 -18.03 44.08
C ASN A 62 -3.08 -18.72 44.10
N ARG A 63 -2.87 -19.72 43.24
CA ARG A 63 -1.64 -20.53 43.21
C ARG A 63 -1.11 -20.65 41.80
N ARG A 64 0.21 -20.82 41.65
CA ARG A 64 0.80 -21.32 40.40
C ARG A 64 0.25 -22.71 40.08
N ASN A 65 -0.01 -22.99 38.81
CA ASN A 65 -0.60 -24.24 38.34
C ASN A 65 0.13 -24.77 37.10
N GLY A 66 1.46 -24.81 37.17
CA GLY A 66 2.33 -25.30 36.11
C GLY A 66 2.31 -24.43 34.86
N THR A 67 2.61 -25.05 33.72
CA THR A 67 2.76 -24.40 32.43
C THR A 67 1.90 -25.07 31.35
N SER A 68 1.47 -24.30 30.36
CA SER A 68 0.91 -24.82 29.11
C SER A 68 1.81 -24.48 27.94
N THR A 69 2.05 -25.43 27.05
CA THR A 69 2.79 -25.17 25.81
C THR A 69 1.95 -24.32 24.86
N LYS A 70 2.53 -23.23 24.37
CA LYS A 70 1.98 -22.42 23.29
C LYS A 70 3.04 -22.27 22.19
N VAL A 71 2.67 -22.60 20.95
CA VAL A 71 3.56 -22.41 19.80
C VAL A 71 3.33 -21.02 19.23
N LEU A 72 4.33 -20.15 19.38
CA LEU A 72 4.34 -18.81 18.81
C LEU A 72 4.99 -18.83 17.45
N LYS A 73 4.41 -18.09 16.51
CA LYS A 73 4.92 -17.92 15.16
C LYS A 73 5.60 -16.57 15.06
N GLY A 74 6.91 -16.56 14.86
CA GLY A 74 7.72 -15.36 14.76
C GLY A 74 8.74 -15.44 13.61
N GLN A 75 9.64 -14.46 13.52
CA GLN A 75 10.63 -14.39 12.44
C GLN A 75 11.58 -15.61 12.41
N ASP A 76 11.83 -16.25 13.55
CA ASP A 76 12.69 -17.44 13.68
C ASP A 76 11.87 -18.75 13.56
N GLY A 77 10.74 -18.70 12.86
CA GLY A 77 9.80 -19.81 12.69
C GLY A 77 8.91 -20.07 13.91
N GLU A 78 8.61 -21.35 14.14
CA GLU A 78 7.80 -21.80 15.28
C GLU A 78 8.63 -21.86 16.57
N LEU A 79 8.16 -21.15 17.59
CA LEU A 79 8.75 -21.03 18.92
C LEU A 79 7.81 -21.70 19.94
N PRO A 80 8.03 -22.96 20.33
CA PRO A 80 7.29 -23.59 21.41
C PRO A 80 7.72 -22.96 22.74
N VAL A 81 6.83 -22.21 23.38
CA VAL A 81 7.07 -21.53 24.66
C VAL A 81 6.20 -22.14 25.75
N ALA A 82 6.79 -22.46 26.90
CA ALA A 82 6.02 -22.82 28.09
C ALA A 82 5.46 -21.56 28.77
N ILE A 83 4.13 -21.40 28.77
CA ILE A 83 3.46 -20.26 29.40
C ILE A 83 2.98 -20.66 30.78
N SER A 84 3.49 -19.98 31.81
CA SER A 84 3.09 -20.17 33.20
C SER A 84 1.63 -19.77 33.44
N ARG A 85 0.96 -20.50 34.33
CA ARG A 85 -0.47 -20.31 34.62
C ARG A 85 -0.73 -20.22 36.11
N ASP A 86 -1.74 -19.44 36.47
CA ASP A 86 -2.35 -19.46 37.79
C ASP A 86 -3.52 -20.46 37.84
N ARG A 87 -3.93 -20.83 39.05
CA ARG A 87 -4.99 -21.80 39.30
C ARG A 87 -6.37 -21.22 39.00
N ASP A 88 -6.57 -19.95 39.31
CA ASP A 88 -7.84 -19.26 39.13
C ASP A 88 -8.04 -18.72 37.70
N SER A 89 -7.04 -18.91 36.82
CA SER A 89 -7.04 -18.42 35.43
C SER A 89 -7.23 -16.89 35.29
N SER A 90 -6.94 -16.15 36.36
CA SER A 90 -7.05 -14.69 36.48
C SER A 90 -5.86 -13.95 35.87
N PHE A 91 -4.72 -14.62 35.67
CA PHE A 91 -3.52 -14.00 35.11
C PHE A 91 -3.71 -13.71 33.62
N GLU A 92 -3.46 -12.47 33.19
CA GLU A 92 -3.42 -12.06 31.78
C GLU A 92 -1.99 -11.62 31.43
N PRO A 93 -1.22 -12.45 30.71
CA PRO A 93 0.16 -12.10 30.35
C PRO A 93 0.20 -10.91 29.38
N GLU A 94 1.14 -9.99 29.60
CA GLU A 94 1.33 -8.82 28.75
C GLU A 94 2.24 -9.15 27.56
N LEU A 95 3.34 -9.88 27.79
CA LEU A 95 4.29 -10.26 26.74
C LEU A 95 3.65 -11.12 25.64
N VAL A 96 2.78 -12.07 26.03
CA VAL A 96 2.10 -12.98 25.10
C VAL A 96 0.65 -13.18 25.54
N LYS A 97 -0.26 -12.40 24.96
CA LYS A 97 -1.67 -12.39 25.35
C LYS A 97 -2.32 -13.78 25.21
N LYS A 98 -3.38 -14.02 25.98
CA LYS A 98 -4.22 -15.22 25.83
C LYS A 98 -4.76 -15.30 24.39
N GLY A 99 -4.65 -16.47 23.76
CA GLY A 99 -5.02 -16.68 22.35
C GLY A 99 -4.05 -16.12 21.30
N GLN A 100 -3.13 -15.23 21.65
CA GLN A 100 -2.10 -14.73 20.73
C GLN A 100 -1.13 -15.85 20.37
N THR A 101 -1.01 -16.15 19.08
CA THR A 101 -0.09 -17.17 18.53
C THR A 101 0.99 -16.57 17.62
N ARG A 102 1.05 -15.24 17.50
CA ARG A 102 2.00 -14.50 16.65
C ARG A 102 2.76 -13.46 17.45
N ILE A 103 4.02 -13.27 17.09
CA ILE A 103 4.87 -12.18 17.60
C ILE A 103 4.78 -11.02 16.59
N ASP A 104 4.55 -9.80 17.07
CA ASP A 104 4.32 -8.60 16.26
C ASP A 104 5.50 -8.26 15.33
N GLY A 105 5.19 -7.58 14.21
CA GLY A 105 6.13 -7.19 13.15
C GLY A 105 6.15 -8.11 11.91
N MET A 106 5.32 -9.15 11.87
CA MET A 106 5.10 -9.98 10.67
C MET A 106 4.06 -9.37 9.73
N ASP A 107 3.06 -8.71 10.29
CA ASP A 107 1.94 -8.16 9.54
C ASP A 107 2.40 -7.02 8.62
N ASP A 108 3.31 -6.16 9.09
CA ASP A 108 3.96 -5.14 8.26
C ASP A 108 4.74 -5.72 7.07
N LYS A 109 5.38 -6.88 7.26
CA LYS A 109 6.09 -7.58 6.17
C LYS A 109 5.09 -8.14 5.15
N ILE A 110 3.99 -8.72 5.61
CA ILE A 110 2.91 -9.19 4.73
C ILE A 110 2.35 -8.02 3.92
N ILE A 111 2.04 -6.89 4.57
CA ILE A 111 1.53 -5.67 3.93
C ILE A 111 2.55 -5.14 2.92
N GLY A 112 3.83 -5.05 3.28
CA GLY A 112 4.90 -4.59 2.40
C GLY A 112 5.09 -5.47 1.16
N LEU A 113 5.04 -6.79 1.31
CA LEU A 113 5.12 -7.74 0.19
C LEU A 113 3.89 -7.64 -0.71
N TYR A 114 2.70 -7.50 -0.14
CA TYR A 114 1.47 -7.31 -0.90
C TYR A 114 1.50 -5.99 -1.68
N ALA A 115 1.94 -4.89 -1.04
CA ALA A 115 2.12 -3.58 -1.68
C ALA A 115 3.15 -3.61 -2.81
N ALA A 116 4.18 -4.46 -2.72
CA ALA A 116 5.15 -4.70 -3.79
C ALA A 116 4.58 -5.49 -4.99
N GLY A 117 3.33 -5.96 -4.90
CA GLY A 117 2.62 -6.64 -5.99
C GLY A 117 2.78 -8.17 -5.99
N LEU A 118 3.27 -8.77 -4.91
CA LEU A 118 3.33 -10.23 -4.79
C LEU A 118 1.92 -10.82 -4.62
N THR A 119 1.67 -11.97 -5.25
CA THR A 119 0.40 -12.67 -5.01
C THR A 119 0.38 -13.29 -3.62
N VAL A 120 -0.81 -13.58 -3.10
CA VAL A 120 -0.98 -14.27 -1.80
C VAL A 120 -0.18 -15.57 -1.73
N ARG A 121 -0.04 -16.30 -2.85
CA ARG A 121 0.75 -17.54 -2.91
C ARG A 121 2.26 -17.26 -2.88
N ASP A 122 2.71 -16.20 -3.55
CA ASP A 122 4.12 -15.81 -3.52
C ASP A 122 4.53 -15.34 -2.12
N ILE A 123 3.66 -14.56 -1.45
CA ILE A 123 3.86 -14.16 -0.05
C ILE A 123 3.95 -15.40 0.84
N GLN A 124 3.05 -16.37 0.67
CA GLN A 124 3.08 -17.61 1.44
C GLN A 124 4.41 -18.37 1.25
N ALA A 125 4.86 -18.54 0.00
CA ALA A 125 6.13 -19.20 -0.30
C ALA A 125 7.32 -18.44 0.29
N HIS A 126 7.33 -17.11 0.12
CA HIS A 126 8.39 -16.25 0.63
C HIS A 126 8.50 -16.28 2.16
N LEU A 127 7.37 -16.32 2.86
CA LEU A 127 7.34 -16.43 4.32
C LEU A 127 7.81 -17.81 4.80
N LEU A 128 7.52 -18.86 4.05
CA LEU A 128 8.03 -20.20 4.35
C LEU A 128 9.53 -20.28 4.12
N ASP A 129 10.02 -19.77 2.99
CA ASP A 129 11.42 -19.92 2.57
C ASP A 129 12.37 -19.08 3.42
N LEU A 130 12.01 -17.82 3.75
CA LEU A 130 12.90 -16.94 4.52
C LEU A 130 12.74 -17.07 6.03
N TYR A 131 11.55 -17.41 6.51
CA TYR A 131 11.23 -17.38 7.95
C TYR A 131 10.75 -18.73 8.50
N GLY A 132 10.68 -19.79 7.68
CA GLY A 132 10.15 -21.09 8.11
C GLY A 132 8.65 -21.05 8.44
N LEU A 133 7.94 -19.98 8.06
CA LEU A 133 6.59 -19.71 8.53
C LEU A 133 5.52 -20.25 7.60
N ARG A 134 4.74 -21.20 8.13
CA ARG A 134 3.52 -21.68 7.47
C ARG A 134 2.35 -20.76 7.77
N VAL A 135 2.03 -19.90 6.81
CA VAL A 135 0.89 -18.97 6.84
C VAL A 135 -0.17 -19.42 5.84
N SER A 136 -1.45 -19.37 6.21
CA SER A 136 -2.54 -19.67 5.27
C SER A 136 -2.87 -18.46 4.39
N PRO A 137 -3.37 -18.66 3.16
CA PRO A 137 -3.86 -17.58 2.30
C PRO A 137 -4.90 -16.69 3.00
N ASP A 138 -5.84 -17.27 3.73
CA ASP A 138 -6.88 -16.53 4.47
C ASP A 138 -6.30 -15.60 5.54
N LEU A 139 -5.16 -15.98 6.12
CA LEU A 139 -4.49 -15.16 7.11
C LEU A 139 -3.78 -13.97 6.46
N ILE A 140 -3.17 -14.18 5.29
CA ILE A 140 -2.62 -13.08 4.49
C ILE A 140 -3.73 -12.09 4.12
N SER A 141 -4.87 -12.58 3.63
CA SER A 141 -6.03 -11.73 3.30
C SER A 141 -6.53 -10.95 4.50
N ARG A 142 -6.68 -11.59 5.68
CA ARG A 142 -7.12 -10.88 6.90
C ARG A 142 -6.15 -9.79 7.34
N VAL A 143 -4.85 -10.03 7.21
CA VAL A 143 -3.82 -9.02 7.52
C VAL A 143 -3.91 -7.85 6.55
N THR A 144 -4.09 -8.11 5.25
CA THR A 144 -4.28 -7.04 4.26
C THR A 144 -5.61 -6.31 4.41
N ASP A 145 -6.66 -6.99 4.91
CA ASP A 145 -7.95 -6.37 5.16
C ASP A 145 -7.94 -5.47 6.40
N ALA A 146 -7.01 -5.70 7.34
CA ALA A 146 -6.90 -4.91 8.57
C ALA A 146 -6.52 -3.44 8.29
N VAL A 147 -5.81 -3.16 7.20
CA VAL A 147 -5.46 -1.78 6.80
C VAL A 147 -6.59 -1.05 6.07
N LEU A 148 -7.74 -1.69 5.82
CA LEU A 148 -8.85 -1.03 5.11
C LEU A 148 -9.42 0.17 5.87
N ASP A 149 -9.34 0.18 7.19
CA ASP A 149 -9.76 1.33 7.98
C ASP A 149 -8.80 2.51 7.79
N GLU A 150 -7.48 2.27 7.80
CA GLU A 150 -6.48 3.28 7.46
C GLU A 150 -6.64 3.81 6.03
N VAL A 151 -7.02 2.94 5.08
CA VAL A 151 -7.33 3.35 3.71
C VAL A 151 -8.54 4.29 3.67
N ARG A 152 -9.59 4.03 4.47
CA ARG A 152 -10.78 4.91 4.55
C ARG A 152 -10.45 6.25 5.20
N GLU A 153 -9.61 6.25 6.24
CA GLU A 153 -9.10 7.48 6.85
C GLU A 153 -8.28 8.28 5.85
N TRP A 154 -7.38 7.62 5.10
CA TRP A 154 -6.60 8.26 4.05
C TRP A 154 -7.49 8.84 2.94
N GLN A 155 -8.53 8.11 2.51
CA GLN A 155 -9.48 8.58 1.50
C GLN A 155 -10.30 9.79 1.97
N SER A 156 -10.54 9.93 3.27
CA SER A 156 -11.32 11.03 3.85
C SER A 156 -10.46 12.16 4.44
N ARG A 157 -9.13 12.02 4.40
CA ARG A 157 -8.19 13.00 4.97
C ARG A 157 -8.43 14.41 4.43
N ALA A 158 -8.19 15.39 5.29
CA ALA A 158 -8.20 16.79 4.89
C ALA A 158 -7.15 17.06 3.81
N LEU A 159 -7.52 17.88 2.83
CA LEU A 159 -6.66 18.32 1.73
C LEU A 159 -6.27 19.78 1.94
N ASP A 160 -5.14 20.17 1.35
CA ASP A 160 -4.76 21.57 1.22
C ASP A 160 -5.84 22.39 0.52
N ARG A 161 -5.93 23.67 0.90
CA ARG A 161 -6.96 24.59 0.37
C ARG A 161 -6.81 24.85 -1.12
N MET A 162 -5.61 24.75 -1.67
CA MET A 162 -5.35 25.04 -3.07
C MET A 162 -4.23 24.14 -3.63
N TYR A 163 -4.43 23.64 -4.84
CA TYR A 163 -3.40 22.95 -5.63
C TYR A 163 -3.15 23.70 -6.94
N PRO A 164 -1.90 24.07 -7.27
CA PRO A 164 -1.58 24.67 -8.56
C PRO A 164 -1.96 23.78 -9.75
N ILE A 165 -1.73 22.47 -9.66
CA ILE A 165 -2.04 21.54 -10.75
C ILE A 165 -2.69 20.28 -10.17
N VAL A 166 -3.80 19.85 -10.74
CA VAL A 166 -4.38 18.52 -10.48
C VAL A 166 -4.53 17.77 -11.79
N LEU A 167 -3.93 16.57 -11.85
CA LEU A 167 -4.05 15.66 -12.98
C LEU A 167 -5.07 14.58 -12.65
N PHE A 168 -6.03 14.37 -13.55
CA PHE A 168 -6.95 13.25 -13.48
C PHE A 168 -6.60 12.21 -14.55
N ASP A 169 -6.40 10.97 -14.11
CA ASP A 169 -6.11 9.84 -14.99
C ASP A 169 -6.97 8.63 -14.61
N ALA A 170 -7.01 7.62 -15.47
CA ALA A 170 -7.75 6.39 -15.26
C ALA A 170 -6.90 5.16 -15.59
N LEU A 171 -6.87 4.21 -14.65
CA LEU A 171 -6.24 2.90 -14.83
C LEU A 171 -7.31 1.84 -15.08
N ARG A 172 -7.22 1.12 -16.19
CA ARG A 172 -8.12 -0.01 -16.47
C ARG A 172 -7.62 -1.27 -15.78
N VAL A 173 -8.43 -1.81 -14.88
CA VAL A 173 -8.14 -2.99 -14.08
C VAL A 173 -9.23 -4.04 -14.26
N LYS A 174 -8.83 -5.31 -14.25
CA LYS A 174 -9.77 -6.45 -14.29
C LYS A 174 -10.21 -6.77 -12.88
N ILE A 175 -11.46 -6.46 -12.56
CA ILE A 175 -12.04 -6.72 -11.23
C ILE A 175 -13.09 -7.80 -11.37
N ARG A 176 -13.03 -8.81 -10.50
CA ARG A 176 -14.14 -9.76 -10.34
C ARG A 176 -15.25 -9.05 -9.58
N ASP A 177 -16.36 -8.87 -10.26
CA ASP A 177 -17.56 -8.29 -9.71
C ASP A 177 -18.20 -9.26 -8.70
N ALA A 178 -18.44 -8.79 -7.47
CA ALA A 178 -18.94 -9.65 -6.39
C ALA A 178 -20.33 -10.23 -6.71
N ASP A 179 -21.19 -9.40 -7.30
CA ASP A 179 -22.59 -9.76 -7.59
C ASP A 179 -22.69 -10.69 -8.80
N SER A 180 -22.12 -10.29 -9.94
CA SER A 180 -22.21 -11.09 -11.16
C SER A 180 -21.22 -12.25 -11.22
N ARG A 181 -20.22 -12.30 -10.33
CA ARG A 181 -19.08 -13.24 -10.33
C ARG A 181 -18.26 -13.25 -11.63
N THR A 182 -18.50 -12.29 -12.52
CA THR A 182 -17.78 -12.12 -13.78
C THR A 182 -16.62 -11.16 -13.61
N VAL A 183 -15.56 -11.36 -14.39
CA VAL A 183 -14.44 -10.40 -14.44
C VAL A 183 -14.81 -9.31 -15.43
N LYS A 184 -14.88 -8.07 -14.95
CA LYS A 184 -15.17 -6.88 -15.74
C LYS A 184 -13.95 -5.97 -15.76
N ASN A 185 -13.72 -5.30 -16.89
CA ASN A 185 -12.76 -4.19 -16.93
C ASN A 185 -13.43 -2.97 -16.27
N LYS A 186 -12.93 -2.55 -15.11
CA LYS A 186 -13.34 -1.31 -14.44
C LYS A 186 -12.22 -0.27 -14.55
N ALA A 187 -12.56 1.01 -14.55
CA ALA A 187 -11.58 2.09 -14.44
C ALA A 187 -11.43 2.50 -12.98
N VAL A 188 -10.18 2.69 -12.55
CA VAL A 188 -9.81 3.37 -11.31
C VAL A 188 -9.35 4.76 -11.68
N TYR A 189 -10.10 5.77 -11.28
CA TYR A 189 -9.72 7.17 -11.44
C TYR A 189 -8.77 7.58 -10.34
N VAL A 190 -7.73 8.30 -10.72
CA VAL A 190 -6.73 8.91 -9.84
C VAL A 190 -6.83 10.42 -9.99
N ALA A 191 -6.82 11.14 -8.87
CA ALA A 191 -6.47 12.54 -8.83
C ALA A 191 -5.06 12.68 -8.26
N LEU A 192 -4.13 13.26 -9.01
CA LEU A 192 -2.76 13.54 -8.58
C LEU A 192 -2.59 15.06 -8.47
N GLY A 193 -2.42 15.56 -7.25
CA GLY A 193 -2.17 16.96 -6.96
C GLY A 193 -0.68 17.27 -6.99
N VAL A 194 -0.33 18.46 -7.48
CA VAL A 194 0.97 19.09 -7.31
C VAL A 194 0.79 20.20 -6.28
N THR A 195 1.53 20.15 -5.18
CA THR A 195 1.48 21.15 -4.11
C THR A 195 2.30 22.40 -4.48
N HIS A 196 2.15 23.47 -3.69
CA HIS A 196 2.82 24.75 -3.92
C HIS A 196 4.37 24.69 -3.88
N ASP A 197 4.93 23.69 -3.21
CA ASP A 197 6.36 23.39 -3.16
C ASP A 197 6.84 22.50 -4.32
N GLY A 198 5.93 22.04 -5.19
CA GLY A 198 6.23 21.15 -6.32
C GLY A 198 6.23 19.66 -5.98
N SER A 199 5.89 19.28 -4.75
CA SER A 199 5.68 17.87 -4.39
C SER A 199 4.43 17.30 -5.07
N ARG A 200 4.38 15.98 -5.25
CA ARG A 200 3.25 15.29 -5.88
C ARG A 200 2.61 14.35 -4.88
N GLU A 201 1.29 14.36 -4.81
CA GLU A 201 0.54 13.44 -3.97
C GLU A 201 -0.78 13.00 -4.61
N VAL A 202 -1.21 11.79 -4.25
CA VAL A 202 -2.51 11.27 -4.70
C VAL A 202 -3.60 11.84 -3.80
N LEU A 203 -4.54 12.58 -4.39
CA LEU A 203 -5.65 13.18 -3.65
C LEU A 203 -6.77 12.18 -3.42
N GLY A 204 -6.98 11.25 -4.36
CA GLY A 204 -7.98 10.20 -4.20
C GLY A 204 -7.97 9.18 -5.33
N LEU A 205 -8.69 8.09 -5.07
CA LEU A 205 -8.85 6.92 -5.92
C LEU A 205 -10.32 6.53 -5.95
N TRP A 206 -10.91 6.40 -7.14
CA TRP A 206 -12.33 6.08 -7.29
C TRP A 206 -12.56 4.98 -8.32
N ILE A 207 -13.40 4.01 -7.97
CA ILE A 207 -13.84 2.97 -8.91
C ILE A 207 -15.27 3.32 -9.31
N ALA A 208 -15.50 3.52 -10.61
CA ALA A 208 -16.85 3.75 -11.13
C ALA A 208 -17.23 2.68 -12.15
N GLU A 209 -18.50 2.29 -12.15
CA GLU A 209 -19.06 1.42 -13.18
C GLU A 209 -19.37 2.18 -14.46
N ASN A 210 -19.75 3.45 -14.35
CA ASN A 210 -20.12 4.32 -15.46
C ASN A 210 -19.41 5.68 -15.37
N GLU A 211 -18.83 6.12 -16.48
CA GLU A 211 -18.23 7.44 -16.68
C GLU A 211 -19.30 8.44 -17.10
N GLY A 212 -19.82 9.21 -16.13
CA GLY A 212 -20.82 10.23 -16.43
C GLY A 212 -20.65 11.49 -15.57
N ALA A 213 -21.27 12.59 -16.01
CA ALA A 213 -21.17 13.89 -15.34
C ALA A 213 -21.53 13.83 -13.85
N LYS A 214 -22.51 12.99 -13.45
CA LYS A 214 -22.89 12.80 -12.04
C LYS A 214 -21.75 12.23 -11.18
N PHE A 215 -21.01 11.27 -11.72
CA PHE A 215 -19.86 10.67 -11.02
C PHE A 215 -18.77 11.72 -10.81
N TRP A 216 -18.41 12.46 -11.86
CA TRP A 216 -17.38 13.48 -11.74
C TRP A 216 -17.79 14.62 -10.81
N LEU A 217 -19.06 15.04 -10.83
CA LEU A 217 -19.57 16.01 -9.88
C LEU A 217 -19.48 15.49 -8.43
N SER A 218 -19.75 14.21 -8.18
CA SER A 218 -19.55 13.63 -6.84
C SER A 218 -18.08 13.64 -6.40
N VAL A 219 -17.15 13.33 -7.30
CA VAL A 219 -15.71 13.38 -7.02
C VAL A 219 -15.28 14.81 -6.69
N MET A 220 -15.69 15.80 -7.49
CA MET A 220 -15.36 17.21 -7.23
C MET A 220 -15.92 17.70 -5.90
N ASN A 221 -17.17 17.33 -5.56
CA ASN A 221 -17.79 17.68 -4.29
C ASN A 221 -17.08 17.01 -3.10
N GLU A 222 -16.64 15.76 -3.25
CA GLU A 222 -15.86 15.08 -2.21
C GLU A 222 -14.54 15.81 -1.93
N LEU A 223 -13.78 16.17 -3.00
CA LEU A 223 -12.55 16.95 -2.85
C LEU A 223 -12.80 18.27 -2.12
N LYS A 224 -13.90 18.96 -2.46
CA LYS A 224 -14.32 20.21 -1.80
C LYS A 224 -14.66 20.01 -0.33
N ASN A 225 -15.40 18.94 0.00
CA ASN A 225 -15.74 18.59 1.38
C ASN A 225 -14.51 18.24 2.22
N ARG A 226 -13.44 17.75 1.59
CA ARG A 226 -12.15 17.48 2.24
C ARG A 226 -11.30 18.74 2.44
N GLY A 227 -11.77 19.91 2.03
CA GLY A 227 -11.12 21.20 2.30
C GLY A 227 -10.50 21.87 1.08
N LEU A 228 -10.53 21.24 -0.10
CA LEU A 228 -10.05 21.84 -1.34
C LEU A 228 -10.98 22.99 -1.75
N GLN A 229 -10.42 24.19 -1.89
CA GLN A 229 -11.18 25.39 -2.25
C GLN A 229 -10.89 25.84 -3.67
N ASP A 230 -9.67 25.64 -4.16
CA ASP A 230 -9.24 26.15 -5.45
C ASP A 230 -8.24 25.23 -6.17
N ILE A 231 -8.30 25.22 -7.50
CA ILE A 231 -7.37 24.50 -8.38
C ILE A 231 -7.04 25.44 -9.53
N LEU A 232 -5.76 25.76 -9.74
CA LEU A 232 -5.40 26.68 -10.82
C LEU A 232 -5.50 26.01 -12.20
N ILE A 233 -4.89 24.82 -12.35
CA ILE A 233 -4.88 24.06 -13.60
C ILE A 233 -5.36 22.63 -13.34
N THR A 234 -6.37 22.21 -14.09
CA THR A 234 -6.88 20.83 -14.06
C THR A 234 -6.59 20.14 -15.38
N VAL A 235 -5.82 19.05 -15.35
CA VAL A 235 -5.39 18.32 -16.54
C VAL A 235 -6.18 17.03 -16.69
N VAL A 236 -6.91 16.86 -17.81
CA VAL A 236 -7.87 15.75 -18.02
C VAL A 236 -7.78 15.11 -19.41
N ASP A 237 -8.23 13.87 -19.57
CA ASP A 237 -8.21 13.12 -20.85
C ASP A 237 -9.34 13.50 -21.84
N GLY A 238 -9.86 14.74 -21.77
CA GLY A 238 -10.88 15.24 -22.71
C GLY A 238 -12.25 14.52 -22.65
N LEU A 239 -12.59 13.89 -21.50
CA LEU A 239 -13.88 13.24 -21.31
C LEU A 239 -15.04 14.24 -21.36
N LYS A 240 -16.08 13.94 -22.13
CA LYS A 240 -17.28 14.78 -22.24
C LYS A 240 -17.97 14.92 -20.88
N GLY A 241 -18.36 16.14 -20.52
CA GLY A 241 -19.04 16.42 -19.25
C GLY A 241 -18.11 16.57 -18.05
N PHE A 242 -16.80 16.31 -18.21
CA PHE A 242 -15.84 16.43 -17.13
C PHE A 242 -15.38 17.88 -16.88
N PRO A 243 -15.04 18.68 -17.91
CA PRO A 243 -14.77 20.11 -17.72
C PRO A 243 -15.91 20.85 -17.02
N GLU A 244 -17.16 20.53 -17.35
CA GLU A 244 -18.36 21.12 -16.75
C GLU A 244 -18.51 20.73 -15.28
N ALA A 245 -18.15 19.49 -14.91
CA ALA A 245 -18.16 19.07 -13.51
C ALA A 245 -17.07 19.77 -12.68
N ILE A 246 -15.88 19.97 -13.27
CA ILE A 246 -14.77 20.69 -12.63
C ILE A 246 -15.16 22.14 -12.38
N THR A 247 -15.58 22.84 -13.43
CA THR A 247 -15.94 24.28 -13.36
C THR A 247 -17.19 24.54 -12.51
N ALA A 248 -18.10 23.56 -12.37
CA ALA A 248 -19.20 23.66 -11.40
C ALA A 248 -18.73 23.68 -9.93
N ALA A 249 -17.64 22.97 -9.61
CA ALA A 249 -17.10 22.91 -8.25
C ALA A 249 -16.02 23.96 -7.97
N PHE A 250 -15.18 24.23 -8.98
CA PHE A 250 -14.02 25.11 -8.99
C PHE A 250 -14.11 26.05 -10.21
N PRO A 251 -14.88 27.15 -10.13
CA PRO A 251 -15.20 27.99 -11.30
C PRO A 251 -13.99 28.67 -11.95
N GLU A 252 -12.95 28.97 -11.17
CA GLU A 252 -11.74 29.64 -11.64
C GLU A 252 -10.69 28.67 -12.21
N ALA A 253 -10.96 27.35 -12.16
CA ALA A 253 -10.00 26.35 -12.61
C ALA A 253 -9.85 26.34 -14.13
N MET A 254 -8.62 26.48 -14.61
CA MET A 254 -8.29 26.30 -16.03
C MET A 254 -8.28 24.81 -16.36
N VAL A 255 -9.26 24.35 -17.13
CA VAL A 255 -9.32 22.96 -17.58
C VAL A 255 -8.52 22.81 -18.88
N GLN A 256 -7.50 21.96 -18.83
CA GLN A 256 -6.62 21.67 -19.95
C GLN A 256 -6.71 20.19 -20.35
N THR A 257 -6.79 19.93 -21.65
CA THR A 257 -6.65 18.56 -22.17
C THR A 257 -5.22 18.06 -22.01
N CYS A 258 -5.06 16.85 -21.49
CA CYS A 258 -3.76 16.25 -21.24
C CYS A 258 -3.02 15.94 -22.55
N ILE A 259 -1.92 16.67 -22.79
CA ILE A 259 -1.05 16.46 -23.95
C ILE A 259 -0.47 15.05 -23.95
N VAL A 260 -0.17 14.46 -22.79
CA VAL A 260 0.36 13.09 -22.69
C VAL A 260 -0.65 12.08 -23.22
N HIS A 261 -1.93 12.22 -22.87
CA HIS A 261 -2.97 11.35 -23.40
C HIS A 261 -3.18 11.58 -24.89
N LEU A 262 -3.17 12.84 -25.36
CA LEU A 262 -3.31 13.17 -26.78
C LEU A 262 -2.17 12.58 -27.63
N VAL A 263 -0.93 12.64 -27.15
CA VAL A 263 0.24 12.00 -27.77
C VAL A 263 0.09 10.47 -27.75
N ARG A 264 -0.26 9.86 -26.61
CA ARG A 264 -0.45 8.40 -26.50
C ARG A 264 -1.54 7.90 -27.45
N HIS A 265 -2.68 8.59 -27.49
CA HIS A 265 -3.77 8.32 -28.41
C HIS A 265 -3.30 8.40 -29.87
N SER A 266 -2.53 9.44 -30.22
CA SER A 266 -1.97 9.60 -31.57
C SER A 266 -1.06 8.44 -31.97
N LEU A 267 -0.19 7.99 -31.07
CA LEU A 267 0.76 6.90 -31.34
C LEU A 267 0.12 5.51 -31.44
N ASN A 268 -1.15 5.35 -31.02
CA ASN A 268 -1.90 4.11 -31.21
C ASN A 268 -2.22 3.84 -32.69
N PHE A 269 -2.31 4.87 -33.52
CA PHE A 269 -2.50 4.72 -34.98
C PHE A 269 -1.18 4.43 -35.71
N CYS A 270 -0.04 4.69 -35.08
CA CYS A 270 1.26 4.63 -35.71
C CYS A 270 1.84 3.22 -35.73
N SER A 271 2.55 2.90 -36.83
CA SER A 271 3.36 1.68 -36.90
C SER A 271 4.56 1.78 -35.94
N TRP A 272 5.08 0.66 -35.47
CA TRP A 272 6.23 0.64 -34.57
C TRP A 272 7.43 1.43 -35.11
N LYS A 273 7.69 1.33 -36.42
CA LYS A 273 8.81 2.01 -37.09
C LYS A 273 8.68 3.53 -37.07
N ASP A 274 7.45 4.04 -37.19
CA ASP A 274 7.20 5.47 -37.32
C ASP A 274 6.96 6.17 -35.98
N ARG A 275 6.62 5.43 -34.91
CA ARG A 275 6.28 5.99 -33.58
C ARG A 275 7.30 7.01 -33.07
N LYS A 276 8.60 6.73 -33.19
CA LYS A 276 9.65 7.65 -32.73
C LYS A 276 9.67 8.95 -33.53
N ILE A 277 9.47 8.88 -34.84
CA ILE A 277 9.48 10.03 -35.74
C ILE A 277 8.22 10.87 -35.51
N VAL A 278 7.06 10.22 -35.46
CA VAL A 278 5.77 10.90 -35.19
C VAL A 278 5.80 11.57 -33.82
N ALA A 279 6.31 10.91 -32.77
CA ALA A 279 6.41 11.52 -31.44
C ALA A 279 7.33 12.75 -31.42
N ALA A 280 8.42 12.75 -32.20
CA ALA A 280 9.31 13.88 -32.32
C ALA A 280 8.67 15.05 -33.08
N ASP A 281 7.87 14.77 -34.11
CA ASP A 281 7.12 15.82 -34.82
C ASP A 281 6.00 16.40 -33.95
N LEU A 282 5.23 15.56 -33.25
CA LEU A 282 4.22 16.01 -32.27
C LEU A 282 4.83 16.86 -31.15
N ARG A 283 6.08 16.58 -30.77
CA ARG A 283 6.79 17.37 -29.75
C ARG A 283 6.98 18.82 -30.14
N ARG A 284 7.19 19.11 -31.42
CA ARG A 284 7.41 20.48 -31.91
C ARG A 284 6.21 21.38 -31.62
N ILE A 285 5.00 20.81 -31.71
CA ILE A 285 3.74 21.50 -31.46
C ILE A 285 3.71 22.06 -30.03
N TYR A 286 3.86 21.21 -29.01
CA TYR A 286 3.76 21.65 -27.61
C TYR A 286 5.08 22.19 -27.01
N SER A 287 6.17 22.18 -27.78
CA SER A 287 7.41 22.88 -27.42
C SER A 287 7.58 24.22 -28.12
N ALA A 288 6.63 24.62 -28.97
CA ALA A 288 6.66 25.90 -29.65
C ALA A 288 6.60 27.06 -28.64
N PRO A 289 7.30 28.18 -28.91
CA PRO A 289 7.39 29.29 -27.96
C PRO A 289 6.13 30.18 -27.94
N SER A 290 5.24 30.04 -28.92
CA SER A 290 3.96 30.75 -28.99
C SER A 290 2.86 29.89 -29.60
N THR A 291 1.61 30.28 -29.38
CA THR A 291 0.44 29.58 -29.93
C THR A 291 0.45 29.60 -31.46
N GLU A 292 0.82 30.71 -32.09
CA GLU A 292 0.87 30.83 -33.56
C GLU A 292 1.92 29.89 -34.17
N MET A 293 3.06 29.74 -33.50
CA MET A 293 4.08 28.78 -33.92
C MET A 293 3.63 27.33 -33.68
N ALA A 294 2.89 27.07 -32.60
CA ALA A 294 2.32 25.75 -32.34
C ALA A 294 1.29 25.35 -33.41
N GLU A 295 0.47 26.30 -33.88
CA GLU A 295 -0.48 26.11 -34.99
C GLU A 295 0.25 25.81 -36.29
N ALA A 296 1.32 26.56 -36.61
CA ALA A 296 2.13 26.30 -37.80
C ALA A 296 2.81 24.92 -37.76
N GLU A 297 3.30 24.48 -36.59
CA GLU A 297 3.85 23.13 -36.43
C GLU A 297 2.77 22.05 -36.55
N LEU A 298 1.52 22.31 -36.12
CA LEU A 298 0.40 21.39 -36.31
C LEU A 298 -0.01 21.30 -37.79
N ASP A 299 -0.02 22.42 -38.52
CA ASP A 299 -0.27 22.45 -39.97
C ASP A 299 0.81 21.65 -40.73
N ALA A 300 2.09 21.87 -40.40
CA ALA A 300 3.21 21.12 -40.98
C ALA A 300 3.16 19.62 -40.64
N PHE A 301 2.74 19.29 -39.41
CA PHE A 301 2.50 17.90 -39.01
C PHE A 301 1.41 17.25 -39.86
N GLU A 302 0.29 17.95 -40.07
CA GLU A 302 -0.83 17.47 -40.87
C GLU A 302 -0.42 17.22 -42.32
N GLU A 303 0.27 18.16 -42.96
CA GLU A 303 0.76 18.03 -44.33
C GLU A 303 1.67 16.80 -44.49
N LYS A 304 2.63 16.62 -43.57
CA LYS A 304 3.58 15.50 -43.60
C LYS A 304 2.90 14.15 -43.45
N TRP A 305 1.88 14.05 -42.58
CA TRP A 305 1.29 12.78 -42.17
C TRP A 305 -0.11 12.50 -42.76
N ALA A 306 -0.70 13.43 -43.53
CA ALA A 306 -2.04 13.30 -44.12
C ALA A 306 -2.23 11.99 -44.90
N GLY A 307 -1.21 11.53 -45.64
CA GLY A 307 -1.30 10.31 -46.44
C GLY A 307 -1.22 8.99 -45.66
N LYS A 308 -0.80 9.01 -44.38
CA LYS A 308 -0.53 7.78 -43.60
C LYS A 308 -1.27 7.73 -42.27
N TYR A 309 -1.37 8.86 -41.57
CA TYR A 309 -1.98 8.98 -40.23
C TYR A 309 -2.98 10.14 -40.18
N ALA A 310 -3.90 10.18 -41.14
CA ALA A 310 -4.88 11.25 -41.34
C ALA A 310 -5.76 11.57 -40.11
N SER A 311 -5.92 10.65 -39.17
CA SER A 311 -6.76 10.85 -37.98
C SER A 311 -6.09 11.67 -36.86
N ILE A 312 -4.76 11.82 -36.88
CA ILE A 312 -4.02 12.43 -35.77
C ILE A 312 -4.27 13.94 -35.71
N ALA A 313 -3.96 14.70 -36.77
CA ALA A 313 -4.11 16.15 -36.75
C ALA A 313 -5.55 16.61 -36.44
N PRO A 314 -6.62 16.00 -37.00
CA PRO A 314 -7.99 16.32 -36.60
C PRO A 314 -8.29 16.10 -35.12
N ALA A 315 -7.65 15.12 -34.46
CA ALA A 315 -7.80 14.92 -33.02
C ALA A 315 -7.19 16.05 -32.20
N TRP A 316 -6.03 16.55 -32.62
CA TRP A 316 -5.38 17.72 -32.00
C TRP A 316 -6.18 19.00 -32.21
N ARG A 317 -6.67 19.24 -33.44
CA ARG A 317 -7.52 20.41 -33.74
C ARG A 317 -8.81 20.44 -32.93
N ARG A 318 -9.43 19.29 -32.67
CA ARG A 318 -10.61 19.20 -31.80
C ARG A 318 -10.31 19.52 -30.33
N ALA A 319 -9.07 19.34 -29.90
CA ALA A 319 -8.61 19.59 -28.54
C ALA A 319 -7.87 20.95 -28.39
N TRP A 320 -7.87 21.77 -29.45
CA TRP A 320 -7.11 23.03 -29.51
C TRP A 320 -7.81 24.22 -28.86
N ALA A 321 -9.15 24.18 -28.81
CA ALA A 321 -10.00 25.24 -28.29
C ALA A 321 -10.20 25.15 -26.77
#